data_AF-A0A6F9ZVH2-F1
#
_entry.id   AF-A0A6F9ZVH2-F1
#
_cell.length_a   1.000
_cell.length_b   1.000
_cell.length_c   1.000
_cell.angle_alpha   90.00
_cell.angle_beta   90.00
_cell.angle_gamma   90.00
#
_symmetry.space_group_name_H-M   'P 1'
#
loop_
_entity.id
_entity.type
_entity.pdbx_description
1 polymer ?
#
loop_
_entity_poly.entity_id
_entity_poly.type
_entity_poly.pdbx_seq_one_letter_code
_entity_poly.pdbx_strand_id
1 'polypeptide(L)'
;MTTLIVSSTEDPASTNIKKFLLEFGEWDETDEMFSHRVYESKKLDSIIVTIDDRHIRHENIDREVTESLNVELHQLIVVSRHRSKTGEPTLTTHPLGNFGEA
;
A
#
# COMPACT_ATOMS: atom_id res chain seq x y z
N MET A 1 -11.69 4.91 -11.20
CA MET A 1 -10.72 3.84 -11.46
C MET A 1 -9.64 3.98 -10.42
N THR A 2 -9.82 3.28 -9.30
CA THR A 2 -9.18 3.68 -8.05
C THR A 2 -7.81 3.02 -7.91
N THR A 3 -6.83 3.80 -7.45
CA THR A 3 -5.49 3.28 -7.11
C THR A 3 -5.46 2.84 -5.66
N LEU A 4 -5.15 1.57 -5.42
CA LEU A 4 -4.89 1.04 -4.09
C LEU A 4 -3.41 1.27 -3.72
N ILE A 5 -3.18 1.96 -2.61
CA ILE A 5 -1.89 2.12 -1.97
C ILE A 5 -1.86 1.23 -0.72
N VAL A 6 -0.96 0.26 -0.70
CA VAL A 6 -0.80 -0.68 0.41
C VAL A 6 0.37 -0.25 1.28
N SER A 7 0.10 -0.07 2.57
CA SER A 7 1.10 0.22 3.61
C SER A 7 1.15 -0.89 4.67
N SER A 8 2.28 -1.08 5.33
CA SER A 8 2.49 -2.12 6.35
C SER A 8 3.04 -1.54 7.63
N THR A 9 2.52 -1.98 8.79
CA THR A 9 3.02 -1.58 10.11
C THR A 9 4.40 -2.16 10.42
N GLU A 10 4.81 -3.26 9.76
CA GLU A 10 6.13 -3.87 9.94
C GLU A 10 7.26 -3.17 9.16
N ASP A 11 6.92 -2.23 8.27
CA ASP A 11 7.88 -1.55 7.41
C ASP A 11 8.01 -0.06 7.78
N PRO A 12 9.14 0.37 8.38
CA PRO A 12 9.36 1.76 8.76
C PRO A 12 9.34 2.76 7.59
N ALA A 13 9.73 2.35 6.38
CA ALA A 13 9.63 3.23 5.22
C ALA A 13 8.17 3.36 4.78
N SER A 14 7.42 2.27 4.83
CA SER A 14 5.99 2.23 4.53
C SER A 14 5.19 3.16 5.44
N THR A 15 5.38 3.04 6.77
CA THR A 15 4.72 3.90 7.76
C THR A 15 5.10 5.36 7.60
N ASN A 16 6.37 5.66 7.29
CA ASN A 16 6.83 7.02 7.04
C ASN A 16 6.22 7.62 5.76
N ILE A 17 6.17 6.86 4.66
CA ILE A 17 5.54 7.31 3.40
C ILE A 17 4.05 7.55 3.62
N LYS A 18 3.33 6.62 4.28
CA LYS A 18 1.91 6.80 4.63
C LYS A 18 1.69 8.08 5.41
N LYS A 19 2.48 8.32 6.46
CA LYS A 19 2.37 9.53 7.28
C LYS A 19 2.41 10.80 6.42
N PHE A 20 3.39 10.91 5.52
CA PHE A 20 3.52 12.09 4.68
C PHE A 20 2.46 12.19 3.58
N LEU A 21 1.97 11.06 3.06
CA LEU A 21 0.81 11.06 2.17
C LEU A 21 -0.42 11.66 2.88
N LEU A 22 -0.69 11.25 4.11
CA LEU A 22 -1.81 11.75 4.92
C LEU A 22 -1.61 13.20 5.36
N GLU A 23 -0.38 13.64 5.62
CA GLU A 23 -0.06 15.01 6.06
C GLU A 23 -0.22 16.04 4.94
N PHE A 24 0.15 15.69 3.70
CA PHE A 24 0.15 16.63 2.58
C PHE A 24 -0.99 16.43 1.58
N GLY A 25 -1.69 15.30 1.66
CA GLY A 25 -2.82 14.98 0.78
C GLY A 25 -4.17 15.34 1.37
N GLU A 26 -5.17 15.39 0.50
CA GLU A 26 -6.58 15.47 0.90
C GLU A 26 -7.10 14.04 1.04
N TRP A 27 -7.14 13.53 2.27
CA TRP A 27 -7.58 12.17 2.62
C TRP A 27 -8.71 12.22 3.63
N ASP A 28 -9.77 11.48 3.36
CA ASP A 28 -10.89 11.25 4.26
C ASP A 28 -10.78 9.84 4.86
N GLU A 29 -11.08 9.70 6.15
CA GLU A 29 -11.25 8.39 6.78
C GLU A 29 -12.64 7.85 6.42
N THR A 30 -12.71 6.71 5.71
CA THR A 30 -13.98 6.19 5.18
C THR A 30 -14.42 4.87 5.82
N ASP A 31 -13.48 3.97 6.09
CA ASP A 31 -13.75 2.60 6.51
C ASP A 31 -12.67 2.07 7.48
N GLU A 32 -12.83 0.84 7.93
CA GLU A 32 -11.84 0.09 8.69
C GLU A 32 -11.62 -1.29 8.04
N MET A 33 -10.36 -1.64 7.81
CA MET A 33 -9.94 -2.92 7.23
C MET A 33 -8.63 -3.37 7.87
N PHE A 34 -8.48 -4.68 8.11
CA PHE A 34 -7.32 -5.25 8.81
C PHE A 34 -7.04 -4.59 10.18
N SER A 35 -8.08 -4.13 10.87
CA SER A 35 -7.97 -3.36 12.13
C SER A 35 -7.28 -2.00 12.00
N HIS A 36 -7.20 -1.46 10.79
CA HIS A 36 -6.68 -0.13 10.49
C HIS A 36 -7.69 0.71 9.73
N ARG A 37 -7.59 2.04 9.90
CA ARG A 37 -8.39 2.99 9.13
C ARG A 37 -8.01 2.94 7.65
N VAL A 38 -9.03 2.96 6.82
CA VAL A 38 -8.92 3.15 5.37
C VAL A 38 -9.04 4.64 5.08
N TYR A 39 -8.16 5.13 4.21
CA TYR A 39 -8.14 6.53 3.80
C TYR A 39 -8.46 6.63 2.31
N GLU A 40 -9.39 7.47 1.93
CA GLU A 40 -9.77 7.72 0.53
C GLU A 40 -9.41 9.16 0.13
N SER A 41 -8.89 9.33 -1.08
CA SER A 41 -8.71 10.64 -1.70
C SER A 41 -9.49 10.69 -3.01
N LYS A 42 -10.61 11.40 -3.02
CA LYS A 42 -11.42 11.61 -4.23
C LYS A 42 -10.67 12.42 -5.30
N LYS A 43 -9.79 13.32 -4.87
CA LYS A 43 -8.95 14.14 -5.75
C LYS A 43 -7.91 13.31 -6.51
N LEU A 44 -7.36 12.29 -5.85
CA LEU A 44 -6.36 11.39 -6.44
C LEU A 44 -6.96 10.10 -7.00
N ASP A 45 -8.26 9.88 -6.83
CA ASP A 45 -8.94 8.59 -7.09
C ASP A 45 -8.12 7.43 -6.50
N SER A 46 -7.84 7.51 -5.20
CA SER A 46 -6.91 6.61 -4.51
C SER A 46 -7.40 6.22 -3.13
N ILE A 47 -7.05 5.01 -2.70
CA ILE A 47 -7.33 4.47 -1.36
C ILE A 47 -6.01 4.00 -0.72
N ILE A 48 -5.82 4.26 0.57
CA ILE A 48 -4.73 3.70 1.37
C ILE A 48 -5.31 2.65 2.32
N VAL A 49 -4.74 1.45 2.28
CA VAL A 49 -5.00 0.36 3.24
C VAL A 49 -3.71 0.03 3.99
N THR A 50 -3.85 -0.36 5.27
CA THR A 50 -2.73 -0.76 6.11
C THR A 50 -2.88 -2.22 6.51
N ILE A 51 -1.83 -3.01 6.36
CA ILE A 51 -1.74 -4.40 6.82
C ILE A 51 -0.72 -4.54 7.96
N ASP A 52 -0.83 -5.61 8.75
CA ASP A 52 0.08 -5.91 9.86
C ASP A 52 1.20 -6.89 9.52
N ASP A 53 1.25 -7.39 8.29
CA ASP A 53 2.24 -8.34 7.81
C ASP A 53 3.12 -7.75 6.70
N ARG A 54 4.14 -8.51 6.31
CA ARG A 54 4.97 -8.17 5.16
C ARG A 54 4.16 -8.27 3.87
N HIS A 55 4.12 -7.17 3.13
CA HIS A 55 3.49 -7.05 1.81
C HIS A 55 3.70 -8.24 0.86
N ILE A 56 4.90 -8.83 0.84
CA ILE A 56 5.26 -9.93 -0.05
C ILE A 56 4.56 -11.27 0.27
N ARG A 57 3.77 -11.37 1.34
CA ARG A 57 3.06 -12.59 1.75
C ARG A 57 1.53 -12.44 1.77
N HIS A 58 1.02 -11.22 1.60
CA HIS A 58 -0.40 -10.95 1.61
C HIS A 58 -0.97 -11.13 0.21
N GLU A 59 -1.17 -12.39 -0.18
CA GLU A 59 -1.72 -12.77 -1.48
C GLU A 59 -3.17 -12.29 -1.60
N ASN A 60 -3.58 -11.84 -2.79
CA ASN A 60 -4.96 -11.41 -3.14
C ASN A 60 -5.51 -10.18 -2.39
N ILE A 61 -4.64 -9.29 -1.88
CA ILE A 61 -5.08 -8.06 -1.21
C ILE A 61 -5.97 -7.17 -2.09
N ASP A 62 -5.73 -7.15 -3.40
CA ASP A 62 -6.55 -6.46 -4.39
C ASP A 62 -7.99 -6.97 -4.37
N ARG A 63 -8.17 -8.29 -4.31
CA ARG A 63 -9.48 -8.93 -4.22
C ARG A 63 -10.17 -8.63 -2.90
N GLU A 64 -9.47 -8.75 -1.78
CA GLU A 64 -10.03 -8.46 -0.45
C GLU A 64 -10.52 -7.02 -0.33
N VAL A 65 -9.74 -6.07 -0.85
CA VAL A 65 -10.12 -4.65 -0.88
C VAL A 65 -11.32 -4.42 -1.80
N THR A 66 -11.31 -4.99 -3.00
CA THR A 66 -12.42 -4.88 -3.97
C THR A 66 -13.72 -5.40 -3.38
N GLU A 67 -13.70 -6.57 -2.74
CA GLU A 67 -14.88 -7.20 -2.14
C GLU A 67 -15.34 -6.45 -0.88
N SER A 68 -14.43 -6.00 -0.03
CA SER A 68 -14.77 -5.37 1.26
C SER A 68 -15.26 -3.94 1.12
N LEU A 69 -14.65 -3.15 0.23
CA LEU A 69 -14.99 -1.74 0.04
C LEU A 69 -15.92 -1.51 -1.17
N ASN A 70 -16.23 -2.56 -1.92
CA ASN A 70 -17.03 -2.50 -3.15
C ASN A 70 -16.49 -1.46 -4.14
N VAL A 71 -15.17 -1.50 -4.39
CA VAL A 71 -14.43 -0.57 -5.25
C VAL A 71 -13.78 -1.30 -6.42
N GLU A 72 -13.75 -0.67 -7.59
CA GLU A 72 -13.03 -1.20 -8.74
C GLU A 72 -11.60 -0.65 -8.79
N LEU A 73 -10.63 -1.54 -8.60
CA LEU A 73 -9.21 -1.20 -8.60
C LEU A 73 -8.63 -1.30 -10.02
N HIS A 74 -7.85 -0.29 -10.41
CA HIS A 74 -7.09 -0.31 -11.67
C HIS A 74 -5.59 -0.53 -11.45
N GLN A 75 -5.08 -0.10 -10.30
CA GLN A 75 -3.65 -0.15 -9.97
C GLN A 75 -3.45 -0.42 -8.48
N LEU A 76 -2.41 -1.19 -8.18
CA LEU A 76 -1.93 -1.43 -6.83
C LEU A 76 -0.48 -0.93 -6.70
N ILE A 77 -0.23 -0.12 -5.68
CA ILE A 77 1.10 0.40 -5.32
C ILE A 77 1.42 -0.07 -3.90
N VAL A 78 2.52 -0.79 -3.73
CA VAL A 78 3.05 -1.13 -2.41
C VAL A 78 4.12 -0.10 -2.04
N VAL A 79 3.94 0.58 -0.90
CA VAL A 79 4.98 1.47 -0.35
C VAL A 79 5.82 0.68 0.65
N SER A 80 7.10 0.46 0.33
CA SER A 80 7.97 -0.42 1.13
C SER A 80 9.44 0.01 1.09
N ARG A 81 10.22 -0.47 2.07
CA ARG A 81 11.67 -0.33 2.16
C ARG A 81 12.38 -1.31 1.23
N HIS A 82 13.30 -0.78 0.43
CA HIS A 82 14.35 -1.58 -0.19
C HIS A 82 15.51 -1.83 0.78
N ARG A 83 16.00 -3.08 0.89
CA ARG A 83 17.17 -3.43 1.71
C ARG A 83 18.24 -4.09 0.85
N SER A 84 19.36 -3.39 0.66
CA SER A 84 20.57 -3.89 -0.01
C SER A 84 21.74 -4.00 0.96
N LYS A 85 22.68 -4.91 0.68
CA LYS A 85 23.97 -5.02 1.39
C LYS A 85 24.89 -3.82 1.15
N THR A 86 24.75 -3.14 0.01
CA THR A 86 25.59 -1.97 -0.33
C THR A 86 25.28 -0.75 0.55
N GLY A 87 24.08 -0.68 1.11
CA GLY A 87 23.67 0.42 1.99
C GLY A 87 23.51 1.77 1.29
N GLU A 88 23.52 1.79 -0.05
CA GLU A 88 23.42 3.02 -0.83
C GLU A 88 22.03 3.66 -0.69
N PRO A 89 21.97 4.97 -0.39
CA PRO A 89 20.71 5.72 -0.40
C PRO A 89 20.09 5.69 -1.81
N THR A 90 18.91 5.10 -1.92
CA THR A 90 18.25 4.89 -3.21
C THR A 90 16.73 5.04 -3.08
N LEU A 91 16.10 5.48 -4.17
CA LEU A 91 14.66 5.39 -4.39
C LEU A 91 14.46 4.45 -5.57
N THR A 92 13.65 3.41 -5.39
CA THR A 92 13.51 2.33 -6.37
C THR A 92 12.04 2.04 -6.64
N THR A 93 11.77 1.47 -7.81
CA THR A 93 10.46 0.94 -8.19
C THR A 93 10.67 -0.32 -9.02
N HIS A 94 9.81 -1.32 -8.82
CA HIS A 94 9.81 -2.56 -9.58
C HIS A 94 8.44 -3.24 -9.48
N PRO A 95 8.03 -4.03 -10.47
CA PRO A 95 6.88 -4.92 -10.32
C PRO A 95 7.18 -6.04 -9.32
N LEU A 96 6.14 -6.60 -8.72
CA LEU A 96 6.22 -7.84 -7.95
C LEU A 96 6.18 -9.03 -8.91
N GLY A 97 6.93 -10.09 -8.61
CA GLY A 97 6.90 -11.32 -9.39
C GLY A 97 8.14 -12.19 -9.21
N ASN A 98 7.97 -13.50 -9.45
CA ASN A 98 9.04 -14.48 -9.42
C ASN A 98 9.29 -14.99 -10.85
N PHE A 99 10.55 -15.00 -11.30
CA PHE A 99 10.93 -15.57 -12.60
C PHE A 99 10.94 -17.11 -12.60
N GLY A 100 10.88 -17.74 -11.42
CA GLY A 100 10.89 -19.18 -11.20
C GLY A 100 10.14 -19.53 -9.91
N GLU A 101 10.53 -20.60 -9.22
CA GLU A 101 9.91 -20.96 -7.93
C GLU A 101 10.14 -19.87 -6.86
N ALA A 102 9.10 -19.63 -6.06
CA ALA A 102 9.03 -18.63 -4.99
C ALA A 102 9.53 -19.17 -3.65
#